data_AF-A0AAW8DHD7-F1
#
_entry.id   AF-A0AAW8DHD7-F1
#
_cell.length_a   1.000
_cell.length_b   1.000
_cell.length_c   1.000
_cell.angle_alpha   90.00
_cell.angle_beta   90.00
_cell.angle_gamma   90.00
#
_symmetry.space_group_name_H-M   'P 1'
#
loop_
_entity.id
_entity.type
_entity.pdbx_description
1 polymer ?
#
loop_
_entity_poly.entity_id
_entity_poly.type
_entity_poly.pdbx_seq_one_letter_code
_entity_poly.pdbx_strand_id
1 'polypeptide(L)'
;MARARFLQCPHGAELAVITSGSSGSLLSTAATQLSIPAVATQVADTIGAGDSYMSALIHGLLNRTGEGLAPSVLETIGRSASMAAAIT
;
A
#
# COMPACT_ATOMS: atom_id res chain seq x y z
N MET A 1 12.91 13.58 -4.29
CA MET A 1 11.59 12.90 -4.24
C MET A 1 10.52 13.92 -3.89
N ALA A 2 9.48 14.06 -4.71
CA ALA A 2 8.40 15.01 -4.47
C ALA A 2 7.47 14.53 -3.35
N ARG A 3 7.25 15.36 -2.32
CA ARG A 3 6.23 15.11 -1.31
C ARG A 3 4.85 15.13 -1.96
N ALA A 4 3.99 14.15 -1.67
CA ALA A 4 2.61 14.12 -2.16
C ALA A 4 1.82 15.29 -1.55
N ARG A 5 1.74 16.41 -2.30
CA ARG A 5 1.12 17.67 -1.86
C ARG A 5 -0.34 17.51 -1.41
N PHE A 6 -1.04 16.51 -1.92
CA PHE A 6 -2.43 16.20 -1.57
C PHE A 6 -2.60 15.62 -0.16
N LEU A 7 -1.51 15.22 0.52
CA LEU A 7 -1.53 14.77 1.92
C LEU A 7 -1.43 15.93 2.92
N GLN A 8 -1.20 17.16 2.44
CA GLN A 8 -0.84 18.32 3.28
C GLN A 8 -1.93 19.40 3.29
N CYS A 9 -3.07 19.18 2.62
CA CYS A 9 -4.20 20.11 2.64
C CYS A 9 -5.23 19.71 3.71
N PRO A 10 -6.03 20.66 4.22
CA PRO A 10 -6.99 20.43 5.32
C PRO A 10 -8.06 19.36 5.05
N HIS A 11 -8.30 19.01 3.79
CA HIS A 11 -9.23 17.96 3.36
C HIS A 11 -8.52 16.92 2.46
N GLY A 12 -7.21 16.77 2.65
CA GLY A 12 -6.39 15.81 1.92
C GLY A 12 -6.63 14.37 2.36
N ALA A 13 -6.15 13.42 1.56
CA ALA A 13 -6.17 12.02 1.96
C ALA A 13 -5.24 11.78 3.15
N GLU A 14 -5.63 10.91 4.08
CA GLU A 14 -4.76 10.51 5.20
C GLU A 14 -3.67 9.52 4.75
N LEU A 15 -3.97 8.71 3.73
CA LEU A 15 -3.08 7.72 3.13
C LEU A 15 -3.20 7.78 1.61
N ALA A 16 -2.07 7.88 0.92
CA ALA A 16 -1.94 7.66 -0.51
C ALA A 16 -1.05 6.46 -0.76
N VAL A 17 -1.43 5.62 -1.72
CA VAL A 17 -0.68 4.43 -2.13
C VAL A 17 -0.41 4.47 -3.62
N ILE A 18 0.83 4.21 -4.03
CA ILE A 18 1.24 4.09 -5.43
C ILE A 18 1.79 2.68 -5.63
N THR A 19 1.12 1.86 -6.43
CA THR A 19 1.62 0.55 -6.86
C THR A 19 2.52 0.72 -8.09
N SER A 20 3.64 0.02 -8.13
CA SER A 20 4.65 0.11 -9.21
C SER A 20 5.09 -1.28 -9.68
N GLY A 21 4.15 -2.22 -9.75
CA GLY A 21 4.39 -3.58 -10.23
C GLY A 21 5.54 -4.26 -9.49
N SER A 22 6.52 -4.78 -10.25
CA SER A 22 7.73 -5.42 -9.71
C SER A 22 8.62 -4.51 -8.87
N SER A 23 8.43 -3.18 -8.92
CA SER A 23 9.12 -2.23 -8.04
C SER A 23 8.46 -2.08 -6.67
N GLY A 24 7.34 -2.78 -6.42
CA GLY A 24 6.61 -2.75 -5.16
C GLY A 24 5.60 -1.62 -5.09
N SER A 25 5.47 -1.01 -3.92
CA SER A 25 4.55 0.11 -3.69
C SER A 25 5.09 1.15 -2.72
N LEU A 26 4.55 2.36 -2.81
CA LEU A 26 4.84 3.46 -1.91
C LEU A 26 3.57 3.81 -1.13
N LEU A 27 3.62 3.70 0.19
CA LEU A 27 2.56 4.15 1.10
C LEU A 27 3.00 5.47 1.72
N SER A 28 2.13 6.48 1.70
CA SER A 28 2.46 7.81 2.19
C SER A 28 1.30 8.42 2.97
N THR A 29 1.59 8.91 4.17
CA THR A 29 0.73 9.78 4.98
C THR A 29 1.36 11.16 5.08
N ALA A 30 0.72 12.10 5.78
CA ALA A 30 1.31 13.41 6.05
C ALA A 30 2.65 13.32 6.83
N ALA A 31 2.82 12.28 7.66
CA ALA A 31 3.96 12.14 8.57
C ALA A 31 4.93 11.02 8.17
N THR A 32 4.56 10.13 7.26
CA THR A 32 5.34 8.91 6.98
C THR A 32 5.30 8.57 5.50
N GLN A 33 6.41 8.00 5.02
CA GLN A 33 6.52 7.44 3.68
C GLN A 33 7.27 6.11 3.77
N LEU A 34 6.67 5.05 3.22
CA LEU A 34 7.16 3.68 3.31
C LEU A 34 7.18 3.05 1.92
N SER A 35 8.32 2.48 1.55
CA SER A 35 8.43 1.64 0.36
C SER A 35 8.24 0.17 0.77
N ILE A 36 7.29 -0.50 0.13
CA ILE A 36 7.03 -1.92 0.32
C ILE A 36 7.58 -2.66 -0.90
N PRO A 37 8.51 -3.61 -0.72
CA PRO A 37 9.04 -4.37 -1.84
C PRO A 37 7.97 -5.28 -2.43
N ALA A 38 8.00 -5.48 -3.75
CA ALA A 38 7.20 -6.52 -4.38
C ALA A 38 7.68 -7.91 -3.96
N VAL A 39 6.75 -8.87 -3.99
CA VAL A 39 7.09 -10.29 -3.88
C VAL A 39 7.45 -10.81 -5.27
N ALA A 40 8.68 -11.30 -5.43
CA ALA A 40 9.16 -11.85 -6.70
C ALA A 40 8.37 -13.12 -7.06
N THR A 41 7.71 -13.10 -8.22
CA THR A 41 6.86 -14.19 -8.70
C THR A 41 7.02 -14.39 -10.20
N GLN A 42 6.81 -15.61 -10.68
CA GLN A 42 6.74 -15.91 -12.09
C GLN A 42 5.38 -15.43 -12.64
N VAL A 43 5.42 -14.38 -13.47
CA VAL A 43 4.19 -13.73 -13.99
C VAL A 43 3.61 -14.54 -15.15
N ALA A 44 2.37 -15.00 -14.99
CA ALA A 44 1.57 -15.58 -16.06
C ALA A 44 0.66 -14.53 -16.72
N ASP A 45 0.01 -13.71 -15.89
CA ASP A 45 -0.81 -12.55 -16.23
C ASP A 45 -0.72 -11.54 -15.07
N THR A 46 -1.19 -10.31 -15.26
CA THR A 46 -1.27 -9.25 -14.24
C THR A 46 -2.68 -8.68 -14.07
N ILE A 47 -3.65 -9.16 -14.86
CA ILE A 47 -5.05 -8.74 -14.74
C ILE A 47 -5.54 -9.08 -13.32
N GLY A 48 -5.99 -8.05 -12.60
CA GLY A 48 -6.51 -8.19 -11.24
C GLY A 48 -5.46 -8.06 -10.13
N ALA A 49 -4.16 -8.04 -10.41
CA ALA A 49 -3.13 -7.88 -9.37
C ALA A 49 -3.32 -6.58 -8.55
N GLY A 50 -3.73 -5.49 -9.20
CA GLY A 50 -4.08 -4.23 -8.54
C GLY A 50 -5.34 -4.32 -7.68
N ASP A 51 -6.35 -5.07 -8.12
CA ASP A 51 -7.59 -5.28 -7.37
C ASP A 51 -7.34 -6.16 -6.13
N SER A 52 -6.53 -7.21 -6.26
CA SER A 52 -6.06 -8.04 -5.14
C SER A 52 -5.25 -7.22 -4.14
N TYR A 53 -4.34 -6.36 -4.62
CA TYR A 53 -3.60 -5.43 -3.77
C TYR A 53 -4.55 -4.54 -2.97
N MET A 54 -5.49 -3.88 -3.65
CA MET A 54 -6.41 -2.93 -3.03
C MET A 54 -7.40 -3.62 -2.07
N SER A 55 -7.87 -4.82 -2.41
CA SER A 55 -8.74 -5.64 -1.56
C SER A 55 -8.03 -6.00 -0.25
N ALA A 56 -6.78 -6.45 -0.32
CA ALA A 56 -5.97 -6.78 0.84
C ALA A 56 -5.58 -5.53 1.66
N LEU A 57 -5.32 -4.38 1.00
CA LEU A 57 -5.09 -3.10 1.66
C LEU A 57 -6.33 -2.69 2.48
N ILE A 58 -7.52 -2.68 1.87
CA ILE A 58 -8.78 -2.34 2.53
C ILE A 58 -9.07 -3.31 3.67
N HIS A 59 -8.91 -4.62 3.43
CA HIS A 59 -9.08 -5.65 4.45
C HIS A 59 -8.15 -5.43 5.65
N GLY A 60 -6.88 -5.14 5.40
CA GLY A 60 -5.89 -4.86 6.45
C GLY A 60 -6.21 -3.58 7.22
N LEU A 61 -6.69 -2.53 6.55
CA LEU A 61 -7.14 -1.31 7.21
C LEU A 61 -8.36 -1.60 8.10
N LEU A 62 -9.36 -2.34 7.63
CA LEU A 62 -10.56 -2.65 8.41
C LEU A 62 -10.28 -3.53 9.64
N ASN A 63 -9.26 -4.39 9.58
CA ASN A 63 -8.94 -5.36 10.63
C ASN A 63 -7.70 -5.01 11.48
N ARG A 64 -7.12 -3.81 11.29
CA ARG A 64 -5.94 -3.41 12.06
C ARG A 64 -6.26 -3.31 13.55
N THR A 65 -5.32 -3.73 14.39
CA THR A 65 -5.39 -3.51 15.83
C THR A 65 -4.67 -2.20 16.15
N GLY A 66 -5.38 -1.26 16.78
CA GLY A 66 -4.87 0.06 17.14
C GLY A 66 -5.42 1.21 16.28
N GLU A 67 -5.34 2.42 16.84
CA GLU A 67 -5.82 3.64 16.20
C GLU A 67 -4.78 4.24 15.25
N GLY A 68 -5.27 4.86 14.16
CA GLY A 68 -4.44 5.59 13.20
C GLY A 68 -3.63 4.73 12.23
N LEU A 69 -2.61 5.36 11.62
CA LEU A 69 -1.78 4.83 10.53
C LEU A 69 -0.30 4.79 10.92
N ALA A 70 0.00 4.12 12.04
CA ALA A 70 1.37 3.97 12.51
C ALA A 70 2.24 3.24 11.45
N PRO A 71 3.55 3.55 11.34
CA PRO A 71 4.40 2.98 10.30
C PRO A 71 4.43 1.45 10.28
N SER A 72 4.50 0.80 11.44
CA SER A 72 4.51 -0.67 11.55
C SER A 72 3.20 -1.31 11.09
N VAL A 73 2.07 -0.66 11.34
CA VAL A 73 0.74 -1.10 10.88
C VAL A 73 0.67 -1.00 9.35
N LEU A 74 1.08 0.14 8.78
CA LEU A 74 1.13 0.34 7.34
C LEU A 74 2.09 -0.64 6.64
N GLU A 75 3.24 -0.93 7.25
CA GLU A 75 4.18 -1.91 6.71
C GLU A 75 3.55 -3.30 6.67
N THR A 76 2.88 -3.72 7.74
CA THR A 76 2.21 -5.02 7.81
C THR A 76 1.13 -5.15 6.74
N ILE A 77 0.24 -4.15 6.66
CA ILE A 77 -0.84 -4.13 5.67
C ILE A 77 -0.27 -4.09 4.25
N GLY A 78 0.75 -3.26 3.99
CA GLY A 78 1.40 -3.15 2.69
C GLY A 78 2.03 -4.46 2.23
N ARG A 79 2.70 -5.19 3.14
CA ARG A 79 3.26 -6.52 2.85
C ARG A 79 2.17 -7.54 2.50
N SER A 80 1.08 -7.57 3.27
CA SER A 80 -0.07 -8.43 2.95
C SER A 80 -0.70 -8.09 1.59
N ALA A 81 -0.83 -6.80 1.27
CA ALA A 81 -1.32 -6.34 -0.02
C ALA A 81 -0.39 -6.75 -1.17
N SER A 82 0.94 -6.62 -0.99
CA SER A 82 1.91 -7.08 -1.97
C SER A 82 1.88 -8.59 -2.18
N MET A 83 1.62 -9.38 -1.13
CA MET A 83 1.47 -10.83 -1.25
C MET A 83 0.21 -11.20 -2.03
N ALA A 84 -0.92 -10.55 -1.75
CA ALA A 84 -2.16 -10.79 -2.47
C ALA A 84 -2.03 -10.47 -3.96
N ALA A 85 -1.36 -9.36 -4.28
CA ALA A 85 -1.08 -8.98 -5.66
C ALA A 85 -0.16 -9.97 -6.40
N ALA A 86 0.74 -10.65 -5.68
CA ALA A 86 1.73 -11.54 -6.26
C ALA A 86 1.15 -12.91 -6.68
N ILE A 87 -0.03 -13.28 -6.18
CA ILE A 87 -0.70 -14.55 -6.49
C ILE A 87 -1.85 -14.40 -7.51
N THR A 88 -1.99 -13.23 -8.12
CA THR A 88 -2.99 -12.91 -9.16
C THR A 88 -2.27 -12.58 -10.46
#